data_AF-A0A9E2YAG8-F1
#
_entry.id   AF-A0A9E2YAG8-F1
#
_cell.length_a   1.000
_cell.length_b   1.000
_cell.length_c   1.000
_cell.angle_alpha   90.00
_cell.angle_beta   90.00
_cell.angle_gamma   90.00
#
_symmetry.space_group_name_H-M   'P 1'
#
loop_
_entity.id
_entity.type
_entity.pdbx_description
1 polymer ?
#
loop_
_entity_poly.entity_id
_entity_poly.type
_entity_poly.pdbx_seq_one_letter_code
_entity_poly.pdbx_strand_id
1 'polypeptide(L)'
;MKVRELLRQRPWIGIAVCFGAVLIAAASVWATLRSSEPAMPLMPASVFFSDDDGKTYFADDSARISGFDHAGKTAYQAAVFQCGHGSPFVGYLIKFNASGKSALEQIPDAERRANSSQAWGIRQTSSLIKRPSDKSWISLDGAAAANQVLNPPCPDNSSDTPHQILP
;
A
#
# COMPACT_ATOMS: atom_id res chain seq x y z
N MET A 1 19.14 -26.83 47.81
CA MET A 1 20.54 -26.38 47.65
C MET A 1 21.36 -27.43 46.87
N LYS A 2 21.13 -27.63 45.57
CA LYS A 2 21.92 -28.55 44.71
C LYS A 2 22.38 -27.95 43.39
N VAL A 3 21.86 -26.78 43.02
CA VAL A 3 22.20 -26.09 41.77
C VAL A 3 23.58 -25.42 41.84
N ARG A 4 23.96 -24.89 43.00
CA ARG A 4 25.25 -24.21 43.21
C ARG A 4 26.45 -25.17 43.18
N GLU A 5 26.25 -26.42 43.61
CA GLU A 5 27.30 -27.46 43.63
C GLU A 5 27.60 -27.99 42.21
N LEU A 6 26.55 -28.18 41.39
CA LEU A 6 26.67 -28.65 40.01
C LEU A 6 27.40 -27.66 39.10
N LEU A 7 27.22 -26.35 39.32
CA LEU A 7 27.90 -25.30 38.55
C LEU A 7 29.41 -25.19 38.86
N ARG A 8 29.86 -25.62 40.05
CA ARG A 8 31.27 -25.61 40.44
C ARG A 8 32.03 -26.85 40.01
N GLN A 9 31.37 -28.02 39.97
CA GLN A 9 32.01 -29.30 39.61
C GLN A 9 32.26 -29.46 38.11
N ARG A 10 31.47 -28.81 37.24
CA ARG A 10 31.53 -28.99 35.78
C ARG A 10 31.35 -27.65 35.05
N PRO A 11 32.41 -26.81 34.97
CA PRO A 11 32.32 -25.49 34.34
C PRO A 11 31.88 -25.53 32.87
N TRP A 12 32.09 -26.65 32.17
CA TRP A 12 31.64 -26.85 30.78
C TRP A 12 30.11 -26.81 30.62
N ILE A 13 29.34 -27.14 31.67
CA ILE A 13 27.87 -27.08 31.62
C ILE A 13 27.41 -25.62 31.53
N GLY A 14 28.06 -24.71 32.26
CA GLY A 14 27.77 -23.28 32.17
C GLY A 14 28.05 -22.72 30.78
N ILE A 15 29.18 -23.12 30.18
CA ILE A 15 29.55 -22.72 28.81
C ILE A 15 28.52 -23.26 27.80
N ALA A 16 28.13 -24.52 27.91
CA ALA A 16 27.16 -25.15 27.01
C ALA A 16 25.78 -24.47 27.07
N VAL A 17 25.32 -24.07 28.26
CA VAL A 17 24.05 -23.35 28.43
C VAL A 17 24.11 -21.96 27.79
N CYS A 18 25.19 -21.20 28.03
CA CYS A 18 25.37 -19.88 27.40
C CYS A 18 25.42 -19.98 25.87
N PHE A 19 26.18 -20.93 25.33
CA PHE A 19 26.27 -21.14 23.89
C PHE A 19 24.92 -21.56 23.29
N GLY A 20 24.19 -22.45 23.96
CA GLY A 20 22.85 -22.86 23.54
C GLY A 20 21.87 -21.69 23.49
N ALA A 21 21.87 -20.83 24.51
CA ALA A 21 21.02 -19.64 24.55
C ALA A 21 21.36 -18.65 23.42
N VAL A 22 22.64 -18.41 23.15
CA VAL A 22 23.09 -17.55 22.04
C VAL A 22 22.69 -18.13 20.69
N LEU A 23 22.84 -19.44 20.48
CA LEU A 23 22.45 -20.09 19.22
C LEU A 23 20.93 -20.05 18.99
N ILE A 24 20.12 -20.22 20.04
CA ILE A 24 18.67 -20.09 19.95
C ILE A 24 18.27 -18.65 19.61
N ALA A 25 18.90 -17.65 20.24
CA ALA A 25 18.66 -16.25 19.93
C ALA A 25 19.12 -15.89 18.49
N ALA A 26 20.25 -16.42 18.04
CA ALA A 26 20.72 -16.21 16.67
C ALA A 26 19.80 -16.90 15.65
N ALA A 27 19.33 -18.11 15.94
CA ALA A 27 18.38 -18.83 15.10
C ALA A 27 17.00 -18.14 15.04
N SER A 28 16.53 -17.56 16.15
CA SER A 28 15.27 -16.80 16.16
C SER A 28 15.39 -15.50 15.37
N VAL A 29 16.49 -14.75 15.51
CA VAL A 29 16.76 -13.56 14.69
C VAL A 29 16.89 -13.93 13.21
N TRP A 30 17.58 -15.02 12.89
CA TRP A 30 17.70 -15.49 11.51
C TRP A 30 16.35 -15.93 10.92
N ALA A 31 15.50 -16.58 11.72
CA ALA A 31 14.16 -16.94 11.32
C ALA A 31 13.31 -15.69 11.07
N THR A 32 13.29 -14.70 11.97
CA THR A 32 12.49 -13.47 11.80
C THR A 32 12.96 -12.62 10.63
N LEU A 33 14.27 -12.61 10.33
CA LEU A 33 14.81 -11.95 9.14
C LEU A 33 14.41 -12.64 7.82
N ARG A 34 14.06 -13.94 7.85
CA ARG A 34 13.65 -14.69 6.65
C ARG A 34 12.13 -14.80 6.48
N SER A 35 11.37 -14.78 7.57
CA SER A 35 9.92 -15.07 7.55
C SER A 35 9.04 -13.83 7.64
N SER A 36 9.59 -12.63 7.49
CA SER A 36 8.82 -11.39 7.54
C SER A 36 8.73 -10.75 6.15
N GLU A 37 8.23 -11.48 5.16
CA GLU A 37 7.59 -10.78 4.05
C GLU A 37 6.27 -10.23 4.62
N PRO A 38 6.11 -8.91 4.74
CA PRO A 38 4.84 -8.35 5.17
C PRO A 38 3.76 -8.93 4.26
N ALA A 39 2.69 -9.48 4.83
CA ALA A 39 1.53 -9.89 4.06
C ALA A 39 0.98 -8.63 3.37
N MET A 40 1.34 -8.46 2.09
CA MET A 40 0.92 -7.33 1.30
C MET A 40 -0.59 -7.44 1.15
N PRO A 41 -1.35 -6.37 1.40
CA PRO A 41 -2.79 -6.42 1.17
C PRO A 41 -3.00 -6.75 -0.32
N LEU A 42 -3.73 -7.84 -0.58
CA LEU A 42 -4.16 -8.19 -1.93
C LEU A 42 -4.95 -7.01 -2.50
N MET A 43 -4.63 -6.62 -3.74
CA MET A 43 -5.47 -5.65 -4.42
C MET A 43 -6.82 -6.29 -4.75
N PRO A 44 -7.92 -5.53 -4.66
CA PRO A 44 -9.20 -5.99 -5.20
C PRO A 44 -9.04 -6.32 -6.68
N ALA A 45 -9.84 -7.26 -7.21
CA ALA A 45 -9.78 -7.65 -8.62
C ALA A 45 -10.09 -6.47 -9.56
N SER A 46 -10.95 -5.57 -9.11
CA SER A 46 -11.33 -4.35 -9.79
C SER A 46 -11.08 -3.12 -8.92
N VAL A 47 -10.82 -1.98 -9.57
CA VAL A 47 -10.77 -0.65 -8.95
C VAL A 47 -11.54 0.33 -9.81
N PHE A 48 -11.89 1.49 -9.25
CA PHE A 48 -12.51 2.56 -10.01
C PHE A 48 -11.48 3.36 -10.80
N PHE A 49 -11.89 3.80 -11.98
CA PHE A 49 -11.17 4.71 -12.86
C PHE A 49 -12.10 5.85 -13.29
N SER A 50 -11.52 6.95 -13.78
CA SER A 50 -12.23 8.09 -14.34
C SER A 50 -11.45 8.67 -15.52
N ASP A 51 -12.15 9.00 -16.60
CA ASP A 51 -11.60 9.60 -17.82
C ASP A 51 -12.12 11.02 -18.08
N ASP A 52 -12.87 11.59 -17.13
CA ASP A 52 -13.53 12.89 -17.22
C ASP A 52 -13.20 13.81 -16.03
N ASP A 53 -12.02 13.60 -15.46
CA ASP A 53 -11.48 14.34 -14.33
C ASP A 53 -12.24 14.15 -13.01
N GLY A 54 -12.78 12.95 -12.78
CA GLY A 54 -13.45 12.56 -11.55
C GLY A 54 -14.93 12.97 -11.48
N LYS A 55 -15.54 13.39 -12.61
CA LYS A 55 -16.98 13.70 -12.65
C LYS A 55 -17.81 12.43 -12.66
N THR A 56 -17.33 11.41 -13.36
CA THR A 56 -17.87 10.05 -13.34
C THR A 56 -16.75 9.06 -13.05
N TYR A 57 -17.15 7.83 -12.72
CA TYR A 57 -16.22 6.73 -12.46
C TYR A 57 -16.79 5.42 -13.02
N PHE A 58 -15.90 4.49 -13.36
CA PHE A 58 -16.24 3.16 -13.84
C PHE A 58 -15.30 2.12 -13.22
N ALA A 59 -15.77 0.89 -13.05
CA ALA A 59 -14.95 -0.21 -12.54
C ALA A 59 -14.18 -0.88 -13.68
N ASP A 60 -12.89 -1.19 -13.46
CA ASP A 60 -12.06 -1.96 -14.40
C ASP A 60 -11.01 -2.76 -13.60
N ASP A 61 -10.24 -3.62 -14.29
CA ASP A 61 -9.23 -4.50 -13.70
C ASP A 61 -8.13 -3.71 -12.97
N SER A 62 -7.81 -4.11 -11.74
CA SER A 62 -6.77 -3.47 -10.91
C SER A 62 -5.34 -3.61 -11.46
N ALA A 63 -5.12 -4.53 -12.41
CA ALA A 63 -3.88 -4.67 -13.15
C ALA A 63 -3.64 -3.55 -14.17
N ARG A 64 -4.68 -2.79 -14.55
CA ARG A 64 -4.52 -1.63 -15.45
C ARG A 64 -3.73 -0.54 -14.75
N ILE A 65 -2.70 -0.06 -15.44
CA ILE A 65 -1.84 1.01 -14.95
C ILE A 65 -2.49 2.34 -15.30
N SER A 66 -2.73 3.17 -14.28
CA SER A 66 -3.34 4.50 -14.44
C SER A 66 -2.64 5.34 -15.51
N GLY A 67 -3.42 6.07 -16.29
CA GLY A 67 -2.97 6.81 -17.47
C GLY A 67 -3.02 5.98 -18.75
N PHE A 68 -4.02 5.11 -18.91
CA PHE A 68 -4.28 4.33 -20.12
C PHE A 68 -5.38 4.98 -20.98
N ASP A 69 -5.48 4.60 -22.25
CA ASP A 69 -6.56 5.08 -23.12
C ASP A 69 -7.86 4.33 -22.85
N HIS A 70 -8.92 5.09 -22.59
CA HIS A 70 -10.29 4.62 -22.47
C HIS A 70 -11.17 5.52 -23.32
N ALA A 71 -11.72 4.97 -24.41
CA ALA A 71 -12.56 5.71 -25.36
C ALA A 71 -11.92 7.00 -25.90
N GLY A 72 -10.61 7.00 -26.18
CA GLY A 72 -9.88 8.17 -26.69
C GLY A 72 -9.55 9.23 -25.62
N LYS A 73 -9.78 8.92 -24.35
CA LYS A 73 -9.41 9.77 -23.20
C LYS A 73 -8.46 9.03 -22.27
N THR A 74 -7.65 9.78 -21.56
CA THR A 74 -6.77 9.20 -20.54
C THR A 74 -7.56 8.90 -19.26
N ALA A 75 -7.66 7.63 -18.90
CA ALA A 75 -8.27 7.17 -17.66
C ALA A 75 -7.24 7.14 -16.52
N TYR A 76 -7.62 7.71 -15.37
CA TYR A 76 -6.85 7.67 -14.14
C TYR A 76 -7.59 6.86 -13.08
N GLN A 77 -6.86 6.19 -12.18
CA GLN A 77 -7.47 5.49 -11.05
C GLN A 77 -8.18 6.52 -10.16
N ALA A 78 -9.42 6.22 -9.78
CA ALA A 78 -10.27 7.07 -8.97
C ALA A 78 -10.48 6.46 -7.58
N ALA A 79 -10.21 7.22 -6.54
CA ALA A 79 -10.61 6.87 -5.18
C ALA A 79 -12.01 7.42 -4.95
N VAL A 80 -13.01 6.53 -4.92
CA VAL A 80 -14.42 6.88 -4.74
C VAL A 80 -14.80 6.76 -3.27
N PHE A 81 -15.49 7.77 -2.76
CA PHE A 81 -15.90 7.87 -1.36
C PHE A 81 -17.41 8.03 -1.26
N GLN A 82 -17.95 7.69 -0.09
CA GLN A 82 -19.35 7.93 0.26
C GLN A 82 -19.41 8.51 1.68
N CYS A 83 -20.29 9.49 1.89
CA CYS A 83 -20.57 10.08 3.21
C CYS A 83 -21.96 9.65 3.66
N GLY A 84 -22.07 9.06 4.85
CA GLY A 84 -23.35 8.61 5.41
C GLY A 84 -24.16 7.78 4.40
N HIS A 85 -25.37 8.25 4.09
CA HIS A 85 -26.27 7.68 3.08
C HIS A 85 -26.29 8.46 1.75
N GLY A 86 -25.35 9.38 1.54
CA GLY A 86 -25.24 10.19 0.34
C GLY A 86 -24.77 9.40 -0.89
N SER A 87 -24.79 10.04 -2.05
CA SER A 87 -24.27 9.44 -3.29
C SER A 87 -22.74 9.34 -3.26
N PRO A 88 -22.15 8.28 -3.84
CA PRO A 88 -20.70 8.21 -3.95
C PRO A 88 -20.13 9.30 -4.87
N PHE A 89 -18.92 9.74 -4.58
CA PHE A 89 -18.20 10.79 -5.31
C PHE A 89 -16.72 10.47 -5.42
N VAL A 90 -16.02 11.02 -6.42
CA VAL A 90 -14.58 10.85 -6.54
C VAL A 90 -13.89 11.82 -5.59
N GLY A 91 -13.13 11.30 -4.62
CA GLY A 91 -12.35 12.11 -3.69
C GLY A 91 -11.06 12.62 -4.31
N TYR A 92 -10.32 11.73 -4.98
CA TYR A 92 -9.09 12.07 -5.68
C TYR A 92 -8.79 11.08 -6.81
N LEU A 93 -7.91 11.52 -7.71
CA LEU A 93 -7.38 10.72 -8.80
C LEU A 93 -5.92 10.36 -8.50
N ILE A 94 -5.50 9.18 -8.95
CA ILE A 94 -4.14 8.67 -8.80
C ILE A 94 -3.59 8.39 -10.20
N LYS A 95 -2.38 8.86 -10.46
CA LYS A 95 -1.57 8.44 -11.61
C LYS A 95 -0.15 8.11 -11.16
N PHE A 96 0.65 7.55 -12.07
CA PHE A 96 2.07 7.37 -11.82
C PHE A 96 2.89 8.42 -12.57
N ASN A 97 4.04 8.79 -12.01
CA ASN A 97 5.06 9.51 -12.78
C ASN A 97 5.60 8.59 -13.91
N ALA A 98 6.35 9.17 -14.86
CA ALA A 98 6.79 8.43 -16.05
C ALA A 98 7.67 7.21 -15.70
N SER A 99 8.57 7.33 -14.73
CA SER A 99 9.45 6.24 -14.30
C SER A 99 8.68 5.12 -13.60
N GLY A 100 7.74 5.45 -12.72
CA GLY A 100 6.91 4.49 -12.01
C GLY A 100 5.95 3.75 -12.93
N LYS A 101 5.36 4.45 -13.91
CA LYS A 101 4.54 3.82 -14.95
C LYS A 101 5.36 2.79 -15.73
N SER A 102 6.51 3.20 -16.25
CA SER A 102 7.41 2.32 -17.00
C SER A 102 7.87 1.11 -16.17
N ALA A 103 8.18 1.31 -14.88
CA ALA A 103 8.56 0.21 -13.99
C ALA A 103 7.40 -0.76 -13.71
N LEU A 104 6.18 -0.27 -13.56
CA LEU A 104 4.99 -1.13 -13.41
C LEU A 104 4.69 -1.91 -14.69
N GLU A 105 4.88 -1.31 -15.87
CA GLU A 105 4.67 -1.98 -17.16
C GLU A 105 5.61 -3.19 -17.36
N GLN A 106 6.77 -3.19 -16.70
CA GLN A 106 7.72 -4.32 -16.74
C GLN A 106 7.33 -5.48 -15.82
N ILE A 107 6.41 -5.27 -14.86
CA ILE A 107 5.98 -6.30 -13.91
C ILE A 107 4.79 -7.05 -14.52
N PRO A 108 4.77 -8.39 -14.55
CA PRO A 108 3.64 -9.16 -15.04
C PRO A 108 2.32 -8.83 -14.33
N ASP A 109 1.20 -8.83 -15.05
CA ASP A 109 -0.12 -8.50 -14.50
C ASP A 109 -0.48 -9.30 -13.24
N ALA A 110 -0.15 -10.59 -13.21
CA ALA A 110 -0.39 -11.46 -12.05
C ALA A 110 0.31 -10.96 -10.79
N GLU A 111 1.57 -10.51 -10.92
CA GLU A 111 2.33 -9.94 -9.80
C GLU A 111 1.82 -8.56 -9.40
N ARG A 112 1.36 -7.75 -10.37
CA ARG A 112 0.71 -6.47 -10.08
C ARG A 112 -0.59 -6.65 -9.30
N ARG A 113 -1.42 -7.64 -9.65
CA ARG A 113 -2.67 -7.99 -8.93
C ARG A 113 -2.37 -8.55 -7.54
N ALA A 114 -1.35 -9.40 -7.43
CA ALA A 114 -0.88 -9.93 -6.16
C ALA A 114 -0.23 -8.85 -5.26
N ASN A 115 -0.06 -7.63 -5.78
CA ASN A 115 0.58 -6.52 -5.07
C ASN A 115 1.98 -6.90 -4.56
N SER A 116 2.81 -7.47 -5.45
CA SER A 116 4.18 -7.87 -5.11
C SER A 116 4.93 -6.73 -4.43
N SER A 117 5.92 -7.06 -3.58
CA SER A 117 6.73 -6.07 -2.85
C SER A 117 7.31 -4.99 -3.78
N GLN A 118 7.74 -5.41 -4.98
CA GLN A 118 8.19 -4.50 -6.04
C GLN A 118 7.07 -3.59 -6.55
N ALA A 119 5.91 -4.15 -6.91
CA ALA A 119 4.78 -3.37 -7.43
C ALA A 119 4.28 -2.35 -6.40
N TRP A 120 4.18 -2.76 -5.12
CA TRP A 120 3.78 -1.87 -4.04
C TRP A 120 4.78 -0.76 -3.77
N GLY A 121 6.08 -1.07 -3.75
CA GLY A 121 7.13 -0.07 -3.56
C GLY A 121 7.07 1.02 -4.64
N ILE A 122 6.83 0.64 -5.90
CA ILE A 122 6.63 1.59 -7.00
C ILE A 122 5.34 2.38 -6.80
N ARG A 123 4.23 1.73 -6.43
CA ARG A 123 2.95 2.41 -6.18
C ARG A 123 3.06 3.45 -5.05
N GLN A 124 3.80 3.19 -3.98
CA GLN A 124 3.96 4.13 -2.88
C GLN A 124 4.80 5.35 -3.29
N THR A 125 5.94 5.11 -3.94
CA THR A 125 6.96 6.14 -4.21
C THR A 125 6.72 6.94 -5.49
N SER A 126 5.99 6.38 -6.45
CA SER A 126 5.82 6.97 -7.78
C SER A 126 4.40 7.45 -8.07
N SER A 127 3.49 7.34 -7.09
CA SER A 127 2.12 7.86 -7.23
C SER A 127 2.07 9.36 -7.12
N LEU A 128 1.30 9.95 -8.02
CA LEU A 128 0.89 11.33 -8.01
C LEU A 128 -0.63 11.37 -7.81
N ILE A 129 -1.09 12.22 -6.91
CA ILE A 129 -2.52 12.39 -6.62
C ILE A 129 -2.98 13.82 -6.90
N LYS A 130 -4.28 13.99 -7.14
CA LYS A 130 -4.93 15.30 -7.18
C LYS A 130 -6.42 15.20 -6.91
N ARG A 131 -7.07 16.29 -6.53
CA ARG A 131 -8.54 16.35 -6.46
C ARG A 131 -9.13 16.49 -7.87
N PRO A 132 -10.41 16.13 -8.07
CA PRO A 132 -11.16 16.54 -9.26
C PRO A 132 -11.05 18.06 -9.47
N SER A 133 -10.95 18.50 -10.72
CA SER A 133 -10.78 19.92 -11.13
C SER A 133 -9.47 20.60 -10.72
N ASP A 134 -8.65 20.02 -9.84
CA ASP A 134 -7.31 20.54 -9.56
C ASP A 134 -6.40 20.41 -10.80
N LYS A 135 -5.57 21.43 -11.02
CA LYS A 135 -4.61 21.46 -12.14
C LYS A 135 -3.29 20.77 -11.80
N SER A 136 -2.93 20.75 -10.51
CA SER A 136 -1.63 20.30 -10.04
C SER A 136 -1.71 18.89 -9.50
N TRP A 137 -0.78 18.05 -9.94
CA TRP A 137 -0.55 16.73 -9.37
C TRP A 137 0.51 16.84 -8.27
N ILE A 138 0.25 16.26 -7.11
CA ILE A 138 1.17 16.25 -5.98
C ILE A 138 1.70 14.83 -5.73
N SER A 139 2.93 14.72 -5.26
CA SER A 139 3.50 13.41 -4.90
C SER A 139 2.80 12.83 -3.68
N LEU A 140 2.45 11.54 -3.73
CA LEU A 140 1.89 10.82 -2.59
C LEU A 140 2.89 10.75 -1.41
N ASP A 141 4.20 10.71 -1.70
CA ASP A 141 5.29 10.72 -0.71
C ASP A 141 5.40 12.05 0.08
N GLY A 142 4.80 13.14 -0.45
CA GLY A 142 4.78 14.43 0.22
C GLY A 142 3.75 14.51 1.35
N ALA A 143 4.10 14.02 2.55
CA ALA A 143 3.18 13.75 3.67
C ALA A 143 2.12 14.83 3.95
N ALA A 144 2.48 16.11 4.05
CA ALA A 144 1.53 17.16 4.47
C ALA A 144 0.49 17.52 3.39
N ALA A 145 0.94 17.74 2.15
CA ALA A 145 0.04 18.10 1.05
C ALA A 145 -0.81 16.89 0.61
N ALA A 146 -0.21 15.69 0.61
CA ALA A 146 -0.92 14.47 0.26
C ALA A 146 -2.08 14.20 1.24
N ASN A 147 -1.87 14.39 2.55
CA ASN A 147 -2.91 14.19 3.56
C ASN A 147 -4.15 15.06 3.33
N GLN A 148 -4.01 16.27 2.78
CA GLN A 148 -5.17 17.12 2.46
C GLN A 148 -5.98 16.56 1.28
N VAL A 149 -5.35 15.85 0.35
CA VAL A 149 -6.03 15.25 -0.81
C VAL A 149 -6.62 13.88 -0.47
N LEU A 150 -5.92 13.09 0.35
CA LEU A 150 -6.35 11.74 0.75
C LEU A 150 -7.56 11.72 1.68
N ASN A 151 -7.86 12.85 2.34
CA ASN A 151 -9.01 13.01 3.23
C ASN A 151 -9.98 14.06 2.64
N PRO A 152 -10.73 13.72 1.57
CA PRO A 152 -11.66 14.65 0.96
C PRO A 152 -12.82 14.96 1.94
N PRO A 153 -13.28 16.22 2.04
CA PRO A 153 -14.49 16.52 2.79
C PRO A 153 -15.73 15.98 2.07
N CYS A 154 -16.83 15.81 2.81
CA CYS A 154 -18.12 15.49 2.20
C CYS A 154 -18.62 16.65 1.31
N PRO A 155 -19.13 16.39 0.10
CA PRO A 155 -19.57 17.44 -0.83
C PRO A 155 -20.70 18.34 -0.30
N ASP A 156 -21.49 17.83 0.64
CA ASP A 156 -22.59 18.55 1.31
C ASP A 156 -22.12 19.35 2.54
N ASN A 157 -20.82 19.35 2.84
CA ASN A 157 -20.23 19.91 4.06
C ASN A 157 -20.79 19.29 5.37
N SER A 158 -21.35 18.07 5.30
CA SER A 158 -21.71 17.32 6.51
C SER A 158 -20.46 17.00 7.34
N SER A 159 -20.67 16.77 8.63
CA SER A 159 -19.63 16.30 9.56
C SER A 159 -19.40 14.78 9.48
N ASP A 160 -20.02 14.10 8.52
CA ASP A 160 -19.87 12.66 8.34
C ASP A 160 -18.43 12.34 7.91
N THR A 161 -17.96 11.14 8.27
CA THR A 161 -16.65 10.65 7.83
C THR A 161 -16.79 9.96 6.49
N PRO A 162 -16.17 10.48 5.41
CA PRO A 162 -16.16 9.79 4.12
C PRO A 162 -15.45 8.45 4.25
N HIS A 163 -16.05 7.38 3.73
CA HIS A 163 -15.42 6.08 3.62
C HIS A 163 -15.19 5.76 2.15
N GLN A 164 -14.02 5.20 1.85
CA GLN A 164 -13.70 4.77 0.49
C GLN A 164 -14.54 3.53 0.14
N ILE A 165 -15.12 3.54 -1.06
CA ILE A 165 -15.83 2.39 -1.61
C ILE A 165 -14.97 1.70 -2.68
N LEU A 166 -15.11 0.38 -2.74
CA LEU A 166 -14.50 -0.47 -3.77
C LEU A 166 -15.61 -0.96 -4.73
N PRO A 167 -15.29 -1.21 -6.00
CA PRO A 167 -16.25 -1.72 -6.98
C PRO A 167 -16.74 -3.14 -6.69
#